data_AF-A0A803W845-F1
#
_entry.id   AF-A0A803W845-F1
#
_cell.length_a   1.000
_cell.length_b   1.000
_cell.length_c   1.000
_cell.angle_alpha   90.00
_cell.angle_beta   90.00
_cell.angle_gamma   90.00
#
_symmetry.space_group_name_H-M   'P 1'
#
loop_
_entity.id
_entity.type
_entity.pdbx_description
1 polymer ?
#
loop_
_entity_poly.entity_id
_entity_poly.type
_entity_poly.pdbx_seq_one_letter_code
_entity_poly.pdbx_strand_id
1 'polypeptide(L)' 'ACTKLLLIWLKGQIFSFFLKTPCEGAQTSIYCAVAEELDSVTGQYFSDCQPAYVSPRGRDDEIAKKLWSVSCELLGIQWD' A
#
# COMPACT_ATOMS: atom_id res chain seq x y z
N ALA A 1 -33.97 9.43 -13.57
CA ALA A 1 -32.57 9.56 -14.06
C ALA A 1 -31.83 10.70 -13.36
N CYS A 2 -32.33 11.93 -13.40
CA CYS A 2 -31.69 13.12 -12.78
C CYS A 2 -31.47 12.99 -11.25
N THR A 3 -32.45 12.49 -10.50
CA THR A 3 -32.32 12.25 -9.04
C THR A 3 -31.29 11.19 -8.67
N LYS A 4 -31.10 10.15 -9.50
CA LYS A 4 -30.07 9.13 -9.28
C LYS A 4 -28.67 9.69 -9.52
N LEU A 5 -28.50 10.53 -10.54
CA LEU A 5 -27.24 11.23 -10.78
C LEU A 5 -26.94 12.16 -9.60
N LEU A 6 -27.88 13.01 -9.18
CA LEU A 6 -27.69 13.91 -8.03
C LEU A 6 -27.24 13.16 -6.76
N LEU A 7 -27.84 11.99 -6.49
CA LEU A 7 -27.46 11.13 -5.36
C LEU A 7 -26.07 10.49 -5.53
N ILE A 8 -25.66 10.13 -6.75
CA ILE A 8 -24.31 9.61 -7.04
C ILE A 8 -23.26 10.72 -6.81
N TRP A 9 -23.54 11.94 -7.27
CA TRP A 9 -22.67 13.10 -7.08
C TRP A 9 -22.55 13.49 -5.59
N LEU A 10 -23.67 13.52 -4.87
CA LEU A 10 -23.69 13.79 -3.41
C LEU A 10 -22.95 12.70 -2.62
N LYS A 11 -23.14 11.42 -2.96
CA LYS A 11 -22.41 10.32 -2.33
C LYS A 11 -20.91 10.37 -2.61
N GLY A 12 -20.50 10.71 -3.83
CA GLY A 12 -19.10 10.88 -4.20
C GLY A 12 -18.43 12.02 -3.45
N GLN A 13 -19.12 13.16 -3.27
CA GLN A 13 -18.60 14.30 -2.51
C GLN A 13 -18.41 13.99 -1.03
N ILE A 14 -19.36 13.29 -0.40
CA ILE A 14 -19.22 12.86 0.99
C ILE A 14 -18.06 11.87 1.14
N PHE A 15 -17.91 10.91 0.22
CA PHE A 15 -16.84 9.92 0.29
C PHE A 15 -15.45 10.54 0.09
N SER A 16 -15.35 11.55 -0.79
CA SER A 16 -14.10 12.25 -1.07
C SER A 16 -13.51 12.97 0.14
N PHE A 17 -14.31 13.35 1.14
CA PHE A 17 -13.80 14.01 2.35
C PHE A 17 -13.07 13.05 3.31
N PHE A 18 -13.36 11.74 3.24
CA PHE A 18 -12.76 10.74 4.12
C PHE A 18 -11.62 9.97 3.45
N LEU A 19 -11.26 10.32 2.23
CA LEU A 19 -10.19 9.69 1.47
C LEU A 19 -8.98 10.61 1.39
N LYS A 20 -7.79 9.99 1.38
CA LYS A 20 -6.55 10.67 1.03
C LYS A 20 -6.60 11.16 -0.42
N THR A 21 -6.09 12.35 -0.66
CA THR A 21 -5.80 12.84 -2.01
C THR A 21 -4.67 12.01 -2.64
N PRO A 22 -4.53 12.01 -3.98
CA PRO A 22 -3.39 11.35 -4.64
C PRO A 22 -2.04 11.85 -4.13
N CYS A 23 -1.91 13.15 -3.85
CA CYS A 23 -0.69 13.72 -3.26
C CYS A 23 -0.40 13.11 -1.90
N GLU A 24 -1.38 13.06 -0.99
CA GLU A 24 -1.24 12.44 0.33
C GLU A 24 -0.95 10.94 0.27
N GLY A 25 -1.59 10.22 -0.67
CA GLY A 25 -1.34 8.79 -0.86
C GLY A 25 0.07 8.48 -1.38
N ALA A 26 0.66 9.36 -2.17
CA ALA A 26 2.01 9.17 -2.73
C ALA A 26 3.14 9.50 -1.73
N GLN A 27 2.87 10.31 -0.70
CA GLN A 27 3.90 10.85 0.19
C GLN A 27 4.80 9.77 0.80
N THR A 28 4.23 8.70 1.36
CA THR A 28 5.04 7.66 2.03
C THR A 28 5.94 6.92 1.05
N SER A 29 5.44 6.58 -0.14
CA SER A 29 6.26 5.92 -1.16
C SER A 29 7.41 6.81 -1.64
N ILE A 30 7.14 8.11 -1.83
CA ILE A 30 8.17 9.08 -2.21
C ILE A 30 9.21 9.21 -1.09
N TYR A 31 8.78 9.37 0.16
CA TYR A 31 9.67 9.45 1.32
C TYR A 31 10.61 8.24 1.40
N CYS A 32 10.08 7.02 1.32
CA CYS A 32 10.91 5.81 1.32
C CYS A 32 11.88 5.70 0.14
N ALA A 33 11.59 6.35 -0.99
CA ALA A 33 12.42 6.29 -2.19
C ALA A 33 13.55 7.32 -2.21
N VAL A 34 13.41 8.45 -1.49
CA VAL A 34 14.32 9.60 -1.65
C VAL A 34 14.92 10.14 -0.34
N ALA A 35 14.44 9.73 0.83
CA ALA A 35 14.94 10.21 2.11
C ALA A 35 16.34 9.64 2.40
N GLU A 36 17.35 10.51 2.46
CA GLU A 36 18.76 10.12 2.69
C GLU A 36 18.95 9.40 4.03
N GLU A 37 18.16 9.75 5.04
CA GLU A 37 18.17 9.10 6.36
C GLU A 37 17.74 7.62 6.32
N LEU A 38 17.14 7.16 5.22
CA LEU A 38 16.70 5.78 5.02
C LEU A 38 17.66 4.93 4.19
N ASP A 39 18.78 5.48 3.70
CA ASP A 39 19.69 4.78 2.79
C ASP A 39 20.20 3.42 3.36
N SER A 40 20.46 3.37 4.67
CA SER A 40 20.87 2.14 5.36
C SER A 40 19.71 1.33 5.96
N VAL A 41 18.45 1.76 5.80
CA VAL A 41 17.29 1.16 6.46
C VAL A 41 16.62 0.16 5.52
N THR A 42 16.58 -1.10 5.91
CA THR A 42 15.91 -2.17 5.13
C THR A 42 14.97 -3.00 6.01
N GLY A 43 14.01 -3.69 5.39
CA GLY A 43 13.10 -4.62 6.06
C GLY A 43 12.02 -3.97 6.94
N GLN A 44 11.89 -2.64 6.96
CA GLN A 44 10.88 -1.93 7.73
C GLN A 44 9.62 -1.61 6.90
N TYR A 45 8.50 -1.47 7.59
CA TYR A 45 7.23 -1.01 7.03
C TYR A 45 6.96 0.42 7.45
N PHE A 46 6.49 1.24 6.52
CA PHE A 46 6.20 2.66 6.75
C PHE A 46 4.73 2.98 6.45
N SER A 47 4.16 3.86 7.27
CA SER A 47 2.85 4.49 7.06
C SER A 47 2.95 5.95 7.48
N ASP A 48 2.35 6.85 6.70
CA ASP A 48 2.33 8.29 6.96
C ASP A 48 3.75 8.85 7.20
N CYS A 49 4.69 8.40 6.36
CA CYS A 49 6.12 8.75 6.40
C CYS A 49 6.84 8.42 7.71
N GLN A 50 6.35 7.43 8.48
CA GLN A 50 6.96 6.98 9.72
C GLN A 50 6.99 5.44 9.81
N PRO A 51 7.95 4.84 10.54
CA PRO A 51 7.94 3.41 10.81
C PRO A 51 6.65 2.99 11.50
N ALA A 52 6.05 1.89 11.03
CA ALA A 52 4.77 1.40 11.50
C ALA A 52 4.78 -0.13 11.63
N TYR A 53 3.81 -0.66 12.40
CA TYR A 53 3.66 -2.09 12.58
C TYR A 53 2.80 -2.71 11.48
N VAL A 54 3.32 -3.77 10.87
CA VAL A 54 2.55 -4.62 9.97
C VAL A 54 1.57 -5.48 10.77
N SER A 55 0.45 -5.83 10.14
CA SER A 55 -0.47 -6.85 10.66
C SER A 55 0.28 -8.14 11.06
N PRO A 56 -0.22 -8.93 12.04
CA PRO A 56 0.45 -10.16 12.46
C PRO A 56 0.73 -11.14 11.31
N ARG A 57 -0.20 -11.28 10.35
CA ARG A 57 -0.01 -12.14 9.17
C ARG A 57 1.06 -11.62 8.22
N GLY A 58 1.27 -10.31 8.15
CA GLY A 58 2.34 -9.73 7.33
C GLY A 58 3.72 -9.82 7.98
N ARG A 59 3.83 -10.46 9.16
CA ARG A 59 5.09 -10.78 9.85
C ARG A 59 5.33 -12.29 9.92
N ASP A 60 4.56 -13.08 9.19
CA ASP A 60 4.70 -14.53 9.13
C ASP A 60 5.60 -14.92 7.95
N ASP A 61 6.84 -15.27 8.26
CA ASP A 61 7.85 -15.62 7.27
C ASP A 61 7.51 -16.90 6.49
N GLU A 62 6.79 -17.84 7.10
CA GLU A 62 6.39 -19.07 6.43
C GLU A 62 5.29 -18.81 5.39
N ILE A 63 4.34 -17.93 5.73
CA ILE A 63 3.36 -17.44 4.76
C ILE A 63 4.06 -16.66 3.65
N ALA A 64 5.03 -15.80 3.97
CA ALA A 64 5.77 -15.02 2.97
C ALA A 64 6.53 -15.92 1.99
N LYS A 65 7.26 -16.94 2.47
CA LYS A 65 7.95 -17.93 1.63
C LYS A 65 6.99 -18.70 0.75
N LYS A 66 5.86 -19.16 1.31
CA LYS A 66 4.84 -19.87 0.54
C LYS A 66 4.24 -18.99 -0.56
N LEU A 67 3.94 -17.73 -0.25
CA LEU A 67 3.42 -16.77 -1.21
C LEU A 67 4.42 -16.57 -2.36
N TRP A 68 5.70 -16.35 -2.03
CA TRP A 68 6.77 -16.19 -3.02
C TRP A 68 6.90 -17.42 -3.93
N SER A 69 6.90 -18.62 -3.37
CA SER A 69 6.98 -19.88 -4.13
C SER A 69 5.82 -20.02 -5.13
N VAL A 70 4.59 -19.75 -4.70
CA VAL A 70 3.41 -19.83 -5.58
C VAL A 70 3.48 -18.76 -6.66
N SER A 71 3.91 -17.53 -6.33
CA SER A 71 4.08 -16.46 -7.33
C SER A 71 5.12 -16.83 -8.39
N CYS A 72 6.24 -17.44 -7.99
CA CYS A 72 7.27 -17.91 -8.93
C CYS A 72 6.72 -19.01 -9.86
N GLU A 73 5.98 -19.99 -9.33
CA GLU A 73 5.33 -21.03 -10.12
C GLU A 73 4.36 -20.44 -11.15
N LEU A 74 3.48 -19.51 -10.72
CA LEU A 74 2.51 -18.85 -11.58
C LEU A 74 3.14 -18.04 -12.72
N LEU A 75 4.33 -17.50 -12.49
CA LEU A 75 5.06 -16.68 -13.46
C LEU A 75 6.12 -17.49 -14.24
N GLY A 76 6.33 -18.76 -13.92
CA GLY A 76 7.38 -19.59 -14.51
C GLY A 76 8.80 -19.08 -14.20
N ILE A 77 8.98 -18.38 -13.08
CA ILE A 77 10.27 -17.84 -12.65
C ILE A 77 11.00 -18.89 -11.80
N GLN A 78 12.25 -19.20 -12.15
CA GLN A 78 13.15 -19.94 -11.26
C GLN A 78 13.83 -18.96 -10.32
N TRP A 79 13.76 -19.26 -9.03
CA TRP A 79 14.40 -18.51 -7.97
C TRP A 79 15.45 -19.40 -7.33
N ASP A 80 16.70 -18.93 -7.28
CA ASP A 80 17.87 -19.63 -6.72
C ASP A 80 17.95 -19.52 -5.19
#